data_AF-A0A7V8NJN7-F1
#
_entry.id   AF-A0A7V8NJN7-F1
#
_cell.length_a   1.000
_cell.length_b   1.000
_cell.length_c   1.000
_cell.angle_alpha   90.00
_cell.angle_beta   90.00
_cell.angle_gamma   90.00
#
_symmetry.space_group_name_H-M   'P 1'
#
loop_
_entity.id
_entity.type
_entity.pdbx_description
1 polymer ?
#
loop_
_entity_poly.entity_id
_entity_poly.type
_entity_poly.pdbx_seq_one_letter_code
_entity_poly.pdbx_strand_id
1 'polypeptide(L)'
;MPDDDDTVAARPTLSLCDVVRITPYREGEPDHRQACTTWFPQPVTLVYAHRASLPPFGTLTAPRGRNVPPLVGFALSDESVAFPEAEAGVERLWQHRATGASVDLWSWAAPGTWVYSLVVEWRPMPLEGWPLAIEGQDVLAGGSAHASRGRYAWPTPPPIPNPHDVDPDVHFVLSTEASGPPVHPCAASFWCSC
;
A
#
# COMPACT_ATOMS: atom_id res chain seq x y z
N MET A 1 -13.46 -22.77 0.67
CA MET A 1 -12.73 -21.57 0.25
C MET A 1 -13.33 -21.21 -1.09
N PRO A 2 -13.78 -19.97 -1.35
CA PRO A 2 -14.18 -19.60 -2.70
C PRO A 2 -12.97 -19.89 -3.63
N ASP A 3 -13.20 -20.61 -4.72
CA ASP A 3 -12.16 -20.84 -5.72
C ASP A 3 -11.73 -19.48 -6.28
N ASP A 4 -10.43 -19.22 -6.35
CA ASP A 4 -9.89 -17.95 -6.88
C ASP A 4 -10.31 -17.72 -8.36
N ASP A 5 -10.77 -18.78 -9.06
CA ASP A 5 -11.33 -18.75 -10.41
C ASP A 5 -12.53 -17.80 -10.56
N ASP A 6 -13.26 -17.53 -9.48
CA ASP A 6 -14.42 -16.64 -9.51
C ASP A 6 -14.06 -15.18 -9.20
N THR A 7 -12.79 -14.81 -9.09
CA THR A 7 -12.40 -13.42 -8.79
C THR A 7 -11.81 -12.70 -9.99
N VAL A 8 -12.40 -11.57 -10.35
CA VAL A 8 -11.88 -10.69 -11.41
C VAL A 8 -11.24 -9.44 -10.80
N ALA A 9 -10.08 -9.06 -11.33
CA ALA A 9 -9.44 -7.79 -11.03
C ALA A 9 -9.74 -6.77 -12.13
N ALA A 10 -10.01 -5.52 -11.73
CA ALA A 10 -10.07 -4.40 -12.65
C ALA A 10 -8.67 -4.06 -13.21
N ARG A 11 -8.61 -3.27 -14.27
CA ARG A 11 -7.34 -2.72 -14.76
C ARG A 11 -6.65 -1.94 -13.62
N PRO A 12 -5.35 -2.19 -13.36
CA PRO A 12 -4.64 -1.51 -12.30
C PRO A 12 -4.53 -0.02 -12.58
N THR A 13 -4.70 0.78 -11.53
CA THR A 13 -4.29 2.18 -11.48
C THR A 13 -2.85 2.24 -11.00
N LEU A 14 -2.04 3.03 -11.71
CA LEU A 14 -0.62 3.20 -11.44
C LEU A 14 -0.40 4.63 -10.94
N SER A 15 0.38 4.80 -9.88
CA SER A 15 0.72 6.10 -9.33
C SER A 15 2.17 6.12 -8.90
N LEU A 16 2.93 7.10 -9.38
CA LEU A 16 4.32 7.29 -8.96
C LEU A 16 4.35 7.71 -7.48
N CYS A 17 5.37 7.32 -6.74
CA CYS A 17 5.53 7.59 -5.32
C CYS A 17 6.99 7.92 -5.04
N ASP A 18 7.25 9.14 -4.60
CA ASP A 18 8.59 9.62 -4.24
C ASP A 18 8.97 9.20 -2.82
N VAL A 19 7.96 9.12 -1.95
CA VAL A 19 8.14 8.81 -0.53
C VAL A 19 7.09 7.82 -0.08
N VAL A 20 7.53 6.83 0.70
CA VAL A 20 6.65 5.84 1.32
C VAL A 20 6.93 5.81 2.81
N ARG A 21 5.87 5.81 3.62
CA ARG A 21 5.95 5.51 5.06
C ARG A 21 5.19 4.23 5.35
N ILE A 22 5.88 3.28 5.96
CA ILE A 22 5.29 2.01 6.39
C ILE A 22 5.08 2.10 7.90
N THR A 23 3.84 1.90 8.34
CA THR A 23 3.46 1.90 9.76
C THR A 23 2.92 0.51 10.11
N PRO A 24 3.68 -0.32 10.85
CA PRO A 24 3.27 -1.69 11.13
C PRO A 24 2.08 -1.75 12.09
N TYR A 25 1.27 -2.80 11.98
CA TYR A 25 0.20 -3.04 12.95
C TYR A 25 0.72 -3.77 14.19
N ARG A 26 0.19 -3.39 15.35
CA ARG A 26 0.34 -4.07 16.63
C ARG A 26 -1.01 -4.13 17.32
N GLU A 27 -1.43 -5.31 17.75
CA GLU A 27 -2.68 -5.51 18.50
C GLU A 27 -3.94 -5.00 17.75
N GLY A 28 -3.90 -4.97 16.41
CA GLY A 28 -5.01 -4.53 15.57
C GLY A 28 -5.03 -3.04 15.25
N GLU A 29 -4.07 -2.27 15.76
CA GLU A 29 -3.92 -0.84 15.50
C GLU A 29 -2.54 -0.52 14.89
N PRO A 30 -2.42 0.55 14.11
CA PRO A 30 -1.14 0.96 13.56
C PRO A 30 -0.20 1.54 14.64
N ASP A 31 1.01 1.00 14.76
CA ASP A 31 2.04 1.44 15.68
C ASP A 31 2.93 2.52 15.05
N HIS A 32 2.48 3.77 15.18
CA HIS A 32 3.19 4.93 14.64
C HIS A 32 4.59 5.15 15.21
N ARG A 33 4.94 4.55 16.35
CA ARG A 33 6.29 4.65 16.93
C ARG A 33 7.31 3.81 16.18
N GLN A 34 6.83 2.79 15.46
CA GLN A 34 7.64 1.93 14.60
C GLN A 34 7.52 2.31 13.12
N ALA A 35 6.85 3.44 12.83
CA ALA A 35 6.68 3.88 11.46
C ALA A 35 8.01 4.32 10.85
N CYS A 36 8.16 4.07 9.56
CA CYS A 36 9.41 4.25 8.87
C CYS A 36 9.21 4.90 7.51
N THR A 37 9.77 6.08 7.31
CA THR A 37 9.70 6.82 6.04
C THR A 37 10.95 6.57 5.21
N THR A 38 10.72 6.20 3.96
CA THR A 38 11.75 5.97 2.94
C THR A 38 11.54 6.93 1.80
N TRP A 39 12.59 7.66 1.45
CA TRP A 39 12.64 8.54 0.29
C TRP A 39 13.35 7.80 -0.82
N PHE A 40 12.75 7.77 -2.00
CA PHE A 40 13.33 7.05 -3.12
C PHE A 40 14.10 8.02 -4.04
N PRO A 41 15.31 7.64 -4.47
CA PRO A 41 16.08 8.45 -5.42
C PRO A 41 15.40 8.51 -6.80
N GLN A 42 14.57 7.50 -7.11
CA GLN A 42 13.69 7.43 -8.26
C GLN A 42 12.30 6.99 -7.79
N PRO A 43 11.21 7.53 -8.33
CA PRO A 43 9.87 7.16 -7.87
C PRO A 43 9.59 5.68 -8.07
N VAL A 44 9.01 5.03 -7.06
CA VAL A 44 8.40 3.69 -7.22
C VAL A 44 6.97 3.86 -7.73
N THR A 45 6.42 2.85 -8.39
CA THR A 45 5.01 2.85 -8.79
C THR A 45 4.18 2.09 -7.77
N LEU A 46 3.18 2.74 -7.18
CA LEU A 46 2.06 2.07 -6.53
C LEU A 46 1.13 1.51 -7.60
N VAL A 47 0.88 0.21 -7.49
CA VAL A 47 -0.13 -0.53 -8.23
C VAL A 47 -1.34 -0.69 -7.32
N TYR A 48 -2.52 -0.30 -7.80
CA TYR A 48 -3.79 -0.54 -7.10
C TYR A 48 -4.83 -1.12 -8.06
N ALA A 49 -5.44 -2.25 -7.71
CA ALA A 49 -6.50 -2.85 -8.52
C ALA A 49 -7.67 -3.35 -7.66
N HIS A 50 -8.87 -2.87 -7.95
CA HIS A 50 -10.09 -3.40 -7.34
C HIS A 50 -10.32 -4.86 -7.76
N ARG A 51 -10.83 -5.67 -6.82
CA ARG A 51 -11.27 -7.04 -7.06
C ARG A 51 -12.75 -7.21 -6.75
N ALA A 52 -13.42 -8.05 -7.53
CA ALA A 52 -14.78 -8.47 -7.27
C ALA A 52 -14.90 -9.98 -7.47
N SER A 53 -15.59 -10.66 -6.56
CA SER A 53 -15.99 -12.05 -6.76
C SER A 53 -17.24 -12.08 -7.63
N LEU A 54 -17.18 -12.79 -8.75
CA LEU A 54 -18.31 -13.05 -9.61
C LEU A 54 -19.29 -14.00 -8.92
N PRO A 55 -20.60 -13.80 -9.12
CA PRO A 55 -21.58 -14.76 -8.64
C PRO A 55 -21.42 -16.09 -9.39
N PRO A 56 -21.64 -17.23 -8.72
CA PRO A 56 -21.64 -18.53 -9.40
C PRO A 56 -22.66 -18.54 -10.55
N PHE A 57 -22.31 -19.21 -11.65
CA PHE A 57 -23.18 -19.32 -12.83
C PHE A 57 -24.59 -19.81 -12.44
N GLY A 58 -25.61 -19.03 -12.79
CA GLY A 58 -27.03 -19.39 -12.61
C GLY A 58 -27.79 -18.61 -11.52
N THR A 59 -27.12 -17.81 -10.68
CA THR A 59 -27.83 -16.99 -9.68
C THR A 59 -28.13 -15.58 -10.20
N LEU A 60 -29.20 -15.44 -10.99
CA LEU A 60 -29.69 -14.14 -11.52
C LEU A 60 -30.16 -13.16 -10.42
N THR A 61 -30.28 -13.62 -9.18
CA THR A 61 -30.76 -12.84 -8.02
C THR A 61 -29.72 -12.67 -6.91
N ALA A 62 -28.49 -13.16 -7.10
CA ALA A 62 -27.44 -12.95 -6.11
C ALA A 62 -27.07 -11.45 -6.07
N PRO A 63 -26.87 -10.86 -4.88
CA PRO A 63 -26.36 -9.50 -4.78
C PRO A 63 -25.07 -9.38 -5.61
N ARG A 64 -24.88 -8.20 -6.25
CA ARG A 64 -23.67 -7.87 -7.00
C ARG A 64 -22.43 -8.29 -6.19
N GLY A 65 -21.44 -8.84 -6.90
CA GLY A 65 -20.28 -9.54 -6.36
C GLY A 65 -19.77 -9.06 -5.01
N ARG A 66 -19.40 -10.01 -4.13
CA ARG A 66 -18.81 -9.67 -2.84
C ARG A 66 -17.48 -8.95 -3.08
N ASN A 67 -17.33 -7.74 -2.54
CA ASN A 67 -16.06 -7.01 -2.61
C ASN A 67 -14.99 -7.86 -1.92
N VAL A 68 -13.97 -8.21 -2.69
CA VAL A 68 -12.75 -8.88 -2.21
C VAL A 68 -11.72 -7.78 -1.96
N PRO A 69 -10.83 -7.92 -0.96
CA PRO A 69 -9.73 -6.99 -0.76
C PRO A 69 -9.03 -6.63 -2.09
N PRO A 70 -8.92 -5.34 -2.44
CA PRO A 70 -8.16 -4.89 -3.61
C PRO A 70 -6.71 -5.37 -3.54
N LEU A 71 -6.07 -5.45 -4.70
CA LEU A 71 -4.64 -5.72 -4.80
C LEU A 71 -3.87 -4.42 -4.74
N VAL A 72 -2.78 -4.44 -3.98
CA VAL A 72 -1.81 -3.35 -3.85
C VAL A 72 -0.41 -3.88 -4.08
N GLY A 73 0.40 -3.14 -4.82
CA GLY A 73 1.76 -3.55 -5.13
C GLY A 73 2.71 -2.39 -5.30
N PHE A 74 4.00 -2.64 -5.11
CA PHE A 74 5.06 -1.75 -5.53
C PHE A 74 5.72 -2.33 -6.76
N ALA A 75 5.95 -1.49 -7.76
CA ALA A 75 6.66 -1.86 -8.97
C ALA A 75 7.70 -0.80 -9.34
N LEU A 76 8.76 -1.24 -10.01
CA LEU A 76 9.74 -0.37 -10.67
C LEU A 76 9.61 -0.51 -12.17
N SER A 77 10.03 0.51 -12.93
CA SER A 77 10.18 0.32 -14.37
C SER A 77 11.26 -0.72 -14.66
N ASP A 78 11.09 -1.54 -15.69
CA ASP A 78 12.09 -2.54 -16.11
C ASP A 78 13.44 -1.88 -16.49
N GLU A 79 13.43 -0.58 -16.80
CA GLU A 79 14.62 0.21 -17.11
C GLU A 79 15.28 0.81 -15.85
N SER A 80 14.60 0.76 -14.69
CA SER A 80 15.12 1.29 -13.44
C SER A 80 16.16 0.35 -12.84
N VAL A 81 17.27 0.92 -12.37
CA VAL A 81 18.23 0.17 -11.55
C VAL A 81 17.62 0.00 -10.17
N ALA A 82 17.45 -1.25 -9.73
CA ALA A 82 17.02 -1.54 -8.35
C ALA A 82 17.92 -0.81 -7.36
N PHE A 83 17.32 -0.15 -6.38
CA PHE A 83 18.03 0.63 -5.37
C PHE A 83 17.73 0.10 -3.96
N PRO A 84 18.70 0.12 -3.03
CA PRO A 84 18.58 -0.51 -1.72
C PRO A 84 17.38 -0.04 -0.89
N GLU A 85 16.94 1.20 -1.09
CA GLU A 85 15.79 1.78 -0.40
C GLU A 85 14.47 1.10 -0.76
N ALA A 86 14.29 0.72 -2.04
CA ALA A 86 13.11 -0.03 -2.47
C ALA A 86 13.10 -1.42 -1.84
N GLU A 87 14.24 -2.13 -1.89
CA GLU A 87 14.39 -3.46 -1.29
C GLU A 87 14.13 -3.42 0.22
N ALA A 88 14.69 -2.45 0.94
CA ALA A 88 14.46 -2.27 2.37
C ALA A 88 12.99 -1.98 2.71
N GLY A 89 12.29 -1.24 1.84
CA GLY A 89 10.85 -1.02 1.95
C GLY A 89 10.05 -2.31 1.81
N VAL A 90 10.36 -3.11 0.79
CA VAL A 90 9.74 -4.43 0.55
C VAL A 90 10.02 -5.38 1.71
N GLU A 91 11.27 -5.46 2.17
CA GLU A 91 11.65 -6.32 3.28
C GLU A 91 10.85 -5.95 4.54
N ARG A 92 10.71 -4.66 4.83
CA ARG A 92 9.91 -4.21 5.99
C ARG A 92 8.45 -4.62 5.87
N LEU A 93 7.82 -4.44 4.70
CA LEU A 93 6.47 -4.96 4.49
C LEU A 93 6.41 -6.45 4.81
N TRP A 94 7.36 -7.23 4.30
CA TRP A 94 7.41 -8.68 4.49
C TRP A 94 7.66 -9.13 5.93
N GLN A 95 8.47 -8.38 6.68
CA GLN A 95 8.69 -8.59 8.12
C GLN A 95 7.37 -8.50 8.91
N HIS A 96 6.44 -7.66 8.45
CA HIS A 96 5.12 -7.47 9.07
C HIS A 96 4.00 -8.27 8.38
N ARG A 97 4.30 -9.27 7.55
CA ARG A 97 3.28 -10.04 6.81
C ARG A 97 2.21 -10.71 7.68
N ALA A 98 2.54 -11.05 8.93
CA ALA A 98 1.59 -11.68 9.86
C ALA A 98 0.58 -10.68 10.45
N THR A 99 0.98 -9.42 10.61
CA THR A 99 0.18 -8.37 11.27
C THR A 99 -0.41 -7.37 10.29
N GLY A 100 0.23 -7.18 9.12
CA GLY A 100 -0.06 -6.10 8.18
C GLY A 100 0.64 -4.79 8.54
N ALA A 101 0.54 -3.82 7.63
CA ALA A 101 1.05 -2.47 7.79
C ALA A 101 0.16 -1.46 7.07
N SER A 102 0.01 -0.25 7.61
CA SER A 102 -0.49 0.89 6.83
C SER A 102 0.64 1.45 5.98
N VAL A 103 0.32 1.88 4.78
CA VAL A 103 1.31 2.42 3.83
C VAL A 103 0.85 3.77 3.34
N ASP A 104 1.53 4.82 3.80
CA ASP A 104 1.38 6.16 3.28
C ASP A 104 2.28 6.37 2.07
N LEU A 105 1.79 7.11 1.09
CA LEU A 105 2.52 7.43 -0.13
C LEU A 105 2.38 8.91 -0.43
N TRP A 106 3.49 9.53 -0.82
CA TRP A 106 3.52 10.90 -1.30
C TRP A 106 4.13 10.94 -2.69
N SER A 107 3.43 11.66 -3.56
CA SER A 107 3.86 11.93 -4.93
C SER A 107 3.91 13.43 -5.13
N TRP A 108 5.04 13.94 -5.57
CA TRP A 108 5.21 15.34 -5.88
C TRP A 108 4.34 15.70 -7.09
N ALA A 109 3.44 16.68 -6.93
CA ALA A 109 2.55 17.11 -8.01
C ALA A 109 2.96 18.47 -8.58
N ALA A 110 3.32 19.42 -7.71
CA ALA A 110 3.72 20.77 -8.06
C ALA A 110 4.53 21.38 -6.90
N PRO A 111 5.19 22.54 -7.07
CA PRO A 111 5.89 23.21 -5.98
C PRO A 111 4.97 23.44 -4.76
N GLY A 112 5.28 22.76 -3.65
CA GLY A 112 4.50 22.84 -2.42
C GLY A 112 3.20 22.01 -2.40
N THR A 113 2.96 21.15 -3.40
CA THR A 113 1.76 20.31 -3.47
C THR A 113 2.15 18.84 -3.67
N TRP A 114 1.58 17.99 -2.83
CA TRP A 114 1.76 16.55 -2.86
C TRP A 114 0.41 15.86 -3.09
N VAL A 115 0.40 14.80 -3.90
CA VAL A 115 -0.66 13.80 -3.83
C VAL A 115 -0.32 12.87 -2.68
N TYR A 116 -1.30 12.67 -1.81
CA TYR A 116 -1.19 11.78 -0.66
C TYR A 116 -2.12 10.59 -0.87
N SER A 117 -1.59 9.38 -0.71
CA SER A 117 -2.38 8.15 -0.69
C SER A 117 -2.11 7.36 0.58
N LEU A 118 -3.13 6.64 1.06
CA LEU A 118 -3.01 5.72 2.18
C LEU A 118 -3.62 4.38 1.80
N VAL A 119 -2.83 3.32 1.87
CA VAL A 119 -3.34 1.95 2.00
C VAL A 119 -3.49 1.69 3.50
N VAL A 120 -4.73 1.51 3.94
CA VAL A 120 -5.09 1.41 5.36
C VAL A 120 -4.43 0.20 6.01
N GLU A 121 -4.67 -1.00 5.47
CA GLU A 121 -4.05 -2.23 5.95
C GLU A 121 -3.56 -3.04 4.75
N TRP A 122 -2.28 -2.90 4.41
CA TRP A 122 -1.61 -3.76 3.44
C TRP A 122 -1.25 -5.10 4.10
N ARG A 123 -1.72 -6.20 3.51
CA ARG A 123 -1.28 -7.56 3.84
C ARG A 123 -0.42 -8.14 2.72
N PRO A 124 0.91 -8.25 2.93
CA PRO A 124 1.82 -8.78 1.93
C PRO A 124 1.44 -10.20 1.50
N MET A 125 1.62 -10.50 0.22
CA MET A 125 1.48 -11.83 -0.34
C MET A 125 2.74 -12.22 -1.13
N PRO A 126 3.05 -13.53 -1.25
CA PRO A 126 4.11 -13.99 -2.12
C PRO A 126 3.87 -13.55 -3.57
N LEU A 127 4.93 -13.14 -4.27
CA LEU A 127 4.83 -12.69 -5.66
C LEU A 127 4.50 -13.83 -6.63
N GLU A 128 4.84 -15.08 -6.28
CA GLU A 128 4.47 -16.27 -7.05
C GLU A 128 2.93 -16.42 -7.15
N GLY A 129 2.18 -15.84 -6.21
CA GLY A 129 0.72 -15.78 -6.22
C GLY A 129 0.14 -14.43 -6.64
N TRP A 130 0.96 -13.49 -7.11
CA TRP A 130 0.52 -12.17 -7.53
C TRP A 130 -0.14 -12.22 -8.93
N PRO A 131 -1.41 -11.82 -9.06
CA PRO A 131 -2.17 -12.09 -10.29
C PRO A 131 -2.13 -10.95 -11.32
N LEU A 132 -1.42 -9.84 -11.06
CA LEU A 132 -1.40 -8.68 -11.97
C LEU A 132 -0.07 -8.59 -12.71
N ALA A 133 -0.14 -8.66 -14.04
CA ALA A 133 0.96 -8.25 -14.92
C ALA A 133 0.89 -6.74 -15.16
N ILE A 134 2.02 -6.05 -15.00
CA ILE A 134 2.15 -4.61 -15.26
C ILE A 134 3.15 -4.45 -16.40
N GLU A 135 2.69 -3.94 -17.54
CA GLU A 135 3.53 -3.81 -18.73
C GLU A 135 4.68 -2.82 -18.50
N GLY A 136 5.92 -3.26 -18.75
CA GLY A 136 7.13 -2.45 -18.57
C GLY A 136 7.49 -2.16 -17.11
N GLN A 137 6.93 -2.93 -16.16
CA GLN A 137 7.26 -2.82 -14.74
C GLN A 137 7.44 -4.16 -14.04
N ASP A 138 8.50 -4.25 -13.25
CA ASP A 138 8.79 -5.35 -12.34
C ASP A 138 8.13 -5.10 -10.97
N VAL A 139 7.25 -6.02 -10.56
CA VAL A 139 6.59 -5.95 -9.25
C VAL A 139 7.57 -6.41 -8.16
N LEU A 140 7.88 -5.51 -7.23
CA LEU A 140 8.78 -5.76 -6.11
C LEU A 140 8.07 -6.29 -4.87
N ALA A 141 6.84 -5.86 -4.64
CA ALA A 141 6.01 -6.32 -3.53
C ALA A 141 4.55 -6.35 -3.95
N GLY A 142 3.84 -7.39 -3.52
CA GLY A 142 2.40 -7.53 -3.71
C GLY A 142 1.68 -7.74 -2.39
N GLY A 143 0.39 -7.43 -2.36
CA GLY A 143 -0.48 -7.69 -1.23
C GLY A 143 -1.93 -7.34 -1.49
N SER A 144 -2.74 -7.47 -0.46
CA SER A 144 -4.12 -7.04 -0.47
C SER A 144 -4.35 -5.86 0.47
N ALA A 145 -5.18 -4.91 0.05
CA ALA A 145 -5.64 -3.80 0.87
C ALA A 145 -6.88 -4.23 1.65
N HIS A 146 -6.73 -4.36 2.95
CA HIS A 146 -7.81 -4.67 3.86
C HIS A 146 -8.42 -3.40 4.41
N ALA A 147 -9.72 -3.49 4.68
CA ALA A 147 -10.48 -2.40 5.21
C ALA A 147 -10.22 -2.24 6.72
N SER A 148 -10.24 -1.00 7.20
CA SER A 148 -10.11 -0.72 8.62
C SER A 148 -11.18 -1.44 9.43
N ARG A 149 -10.78 -1.99 10.58
CA ARG A 149 -11.68 -2.64 11.53
C ARG A 149 -12.34 -1.67 12.50
N GLY A 150 -11.82 -0.46 12.61
CA GLY A 150 -12.24 0.52 13.61
C GLY A 150 -11.95 1.94 13.16
N ARG A 151 -12.46 2.91 13.90
CA ARG A 151 -12.19 4.32 13.62
C ARG A 151 -10.90 4.75 14.28
N TYR A 152 -10.03 5.41 13.53
CA TYR A 152 -8.84 6.06 14.09
C TYR A 152 -8.42 7.29 13.28
N ALA A 153 -7.73 8.21 13.94
CA ALA A 153 -7.19 9.42 13.31
C ALA A 153 -5.88 9.09 12.57
N TRP A 154 -5.73 9.60 11.35
CA TRP A 154 -4.57 9.35 10.52
C TRP A 154 -4.12 10.58 9.72
N PRO A 155 -2.82 10.84 9.50
CA PRO A 155 -1.65 10.18 10.08
C PRO A 155 -1.32 10.69 11.50
N THR A 156 -0.58 9.89 12.31
CA THR A 156 -0.10 10.29 13.65
C THR A 156 1.43 10.12 13.83
N PRO A 157 2.15 11.10 14.43
CA PRO A 157 1.75 12.50 14.43
C PRO A 157 1.61 12.99 12.98
N PRO A 158 0.68 13.92 12.73
CA PRO A 158 0.42 14.34 11.37
C PRO A 158 1.48 15.33 10.85
N PRO A 159 1.79 15.33 9.53
CA PRO A 159 2.18 16.56 8.84
C PRO A 159 0.94 17.42 8.46
N ILE A 160 -0.28 16.90 8.61
CA ILE A 160 -1.55 17.52 8.20
C ILE A 160 -2.30 18.09 9.42
N PRO A 161 -2.72 19.37 9.44
CA PRO A 161 -3.40 19.98 10.58
C PRO A 161 -4.69 19.29 11.04
N ASN A 162 -5.30 18.47 10.17
CA ASN A 162 -6.49 17.66 10.45
C ASN A 162 -6.23 16.22 9.99
N PRO A 163 -6.17 15.22 10.89
CA PRO A 163 -6.09 13.83 10.48
C PRO A 163 -7.34 13.45 9.67
N HIS A 164 -7.13 12.71 8.59
CA HIS A 164 -8.16 11.91 7.94
C HIS A 164 -8.72 10.93 8.98
N ASP A 165 -10.03 11.00 9.24
CA ASP A 165 -10.71 9.96 10.00
C ASP A 165 -10.76 8.71 9.10
N VAL A 166 -9.98 7.68 9.46
CA VAL A 166 -10.15 6.38 8.84
C VAL A 166 -11.35 5.72 9.51
N ASP A 167 -12.49 5.79 8.85
CA ASP A 167 -13.69 5.10 9.28
C ASP A 167 -13.58 3.57 9.04
N PRO A 168 -14.41 2.76 9.73
CA PRO A 168 -14.54 1.34 9.39
C PRO A 168 -14.84 1.14 7.90
N ASP A 169 -14.39 0.02 7.36
CA ASP A 169 -14.57 -0.38 5.95
C ASP A 169 -13.80 0.46 4.90
N VAL A 170 -13.05 1.49 5.32
CA VAL A 170 -12.09 2.21 4.45
C VAL A 170 -10.83 1.37 4.25
N HIS A 171 -10.44 1.12 2.99
CA HIS A 171 -9.21 0.40 2.63
C HIS A 171 -8.17 1.30 1.94
N PHE A 172 -8.62 2.41 1.36
CA PHE A 172 -7.78 3.34 0.62
C PHE A 172 -8.26 4.79 0.82
N VAL A 173 -7.34 5.73 0.99
CA VAL A 173 -7.60 7.17 1.02
C VAL A 173 -6.72 7.85 -0.02
N LEU A 174 -7.26 8.86 -0.70
CA LEU A 174 -6.56 9.71 -1.66
C LEU A 174 -6.89 11.17 -1.35
N SER A 175 -5.87 12.01 -1.20
CA SER A 175 -5.98 13.44 -0.90
C SER A 175 -4.90 14.24 -1.64
N THR A 176 -5.03 15.55 -1.64
CA THR A 176 -3.97 16.49 -2.03
C THR A 176 -3.58 17.34 -0.83
N GLU A 177 -2.29 17.50 -0.62
CA GLU A 177 -1.74 18.09 0.60
C GLU A 177 -0.71 19.18 0.28
N ALA A 178 -0.75 20.27 1.05
CA ALA A 178 0.27 21.32 0.99
C ALA A 178 1.50 20.99 1.86
N SER A 179 1.33 20.11 2.84
CA SER A 179 2.39 19.63 3.71
C SER A 179 3.11 18.46 3.06
N GLY A 180 4.44 18.52 2.98
CA GLY A 180 5.24 17.41 2.50
C GLY A 180 5.25 16.19 3.44
N PRO A 181 5.84 15.08 2.98
CA PRO A 181 5.99 13.86 3.76
C PRO A 181 6.77 14.09 5.07
N PRO A 182 6.49 13.29 6.12
CA PRO A 182 7.15 13.44 7.40
C PRO A 182 8.62 13.01 7.35
N VAL A 183 9.50 13.76 8.01
CA VAL A 183 10.91 13.43 8.23
C VAL A 183 11.06 12.43 9.39
N HIS A 184 10.63 11.19 9.18
CA HIS A 184 10.98 10.06 10.03
C HIS A 184 11.85 9.08 9.24
N PRO A 185 13.12 9.44 8.98
CA PRO A 185 14.00 8.54 8.26
C PRO A 185 14.09 7.23 9.03
N CYS A 186 14.02 6.14 8.29
CA CYS A 186 14.35 4.85 8.85
C CYS A 186 15.72 4.92 9.48
N ALA A 187 15.81 4.60 10.78
CA ALA A 187 17.10 4.29 11.37
C ALA A 187 17.68 3.19 10.49
N ALA A 188 18.72 3.51 9.74
CA ALA A 188 19.40 2.53 8.93
C ALA A 188 19.90 1.47 9.91
N SER A 189 19.24 0.32 9.93
CA SER A 189 19.76 -0.89 10.55
C SER A 189 20.96 -1.32 9.70
N PHE A 190 22.05 -0.57 9.78
CA PHE A 190 23.35 -0.98 9.28
C PHE A 190 23.73 -2.22 10.08
N TRP A 191 23.41 -3.39 9.52
CA TRP A 191 24.15 -4.59 9.82
C TRP A 191 25.54 -4.43 9.21
N CYS A 192 26.42 -3.74 9.95
CA CYS A 192 27.82 -4.12 9.94
C CYS A 192 27.89 -5.52 10.57
N SER A 193 27.94 -6.55 9.74
CA SER A 193 28.49 -7.83 10.18
C SER A 193 29.96 -7.83 9.78
N CYS A 194 30.81 -7.89 10.80
CA CYS A 194 32.24 -8.15 10.73
C CYS A 194 32.55 -9.48 10.03
#